data_AF-A0A2J7PGH2-F1
#
_entry.id   AF-A0A2J7PGH2-F1
#
_cell.length_a   1.000
_cell.length_b   1.000
_cell.length_c   1.000
_cell.angle_alpha   90.00
_cell.angle_beta   90.00
_cell.angle_gamma   90.00
#
_symmetry.space_group_name_H-M   'P 1'
#
loop_
_entity.id
_entity.type
_entity.pdbx_description
1 polymer ?
#
loop_
_entity_poly.entity_id
_entity_poly.type
_entity_poly.pdbx_seq_one_letter_code
_entity_poly.pdbx_strand_id
1 'polypeptide(L)'
;IVRAKLIGEARVFINGRDHLAGENVRYEELKAALVDRFSEKLPARYHYNQLHEAAQGREETPIQFLDRCRELSQKTVRKSADPTEQRILREEAETRLLTSFVYGLRGETGRELRIRNPDSIEQALAMATVIYNANKTPVQRFQERAGKDRERVRAPLICYGCGQPGHIARYCKAELNPAARREKNSPN
;
A
#
# COMPACT_ATOMS: atom_id res chain seq x y z
N ILE A 1 -3.19 -46.21 13.99
CA ILE A 1 -2.20 -45.28 13.39
C ILE A 1 -2.56 -43.81 13.59
N VAL A 2 -3.79 -43.36 13.28
CA VAL A 2 -4.17 -41.92 13.38
C VAL A 2 -4.05 -41.36 14.80
N ARG A 3 -4.49 -42.10 15.83
CA ARG A 3 -4.42 -41.65 17.24
C ARG A 3 -3.00 -41.38 17.74
N ALA A 4 -2.02 -42.15 17.28
CA ALA A 4 -0.61 -41.98 17.66
C ALA A 4 0.01 -40.69 17.11
N LYS A 5 -0.62 -40.08 16.10
CA LYS A 5 -0.19 -38.79 15.51
C LYS A 5 -0.87 -37.57 16.14
N LEU A 6 -1.83 -37.77 17.06
CA LEU A 6 -2.51 -36.67 17.73
C LEU A 6 -1.69 -36.13 18.88
N ILE A 7 -1.49 -34.82 18.91
CA ILE A 7 -0.71 -34.10 19.93
C ILE A 7 -1.58 -32.95 20.47
N GLY A 8 -1.33 -32.55 21.72
CA GLY A 8 -1.96 -31.38 22.34
C GLY A 8 -3.49 -31.48 22.41
N GLU A 9 -4.16 -30.38 22.07
CA GLU A 9 -5.63 -30.25 22.19
C GLU A 9 -6.41 -31.27 21.36
N ALA A 10 -5.89 -31.69 20.20
CA ALA A 10 -6.55 -32.68 19.36
C ALA A 10 -6.60 -34.07 20.01
N ARG A 11 -5.59 -34.43 20.81
CA ARG A 11 -5.55 -35.67 21.58
C ARG A 11 -6.51 -35.62 22.76
N VAL A 12 -6.56 -34.49 23.48
CA VAL A 12 -7.50 -34.28 24.59
C VAL A 12 -8.95 -34.34 24.10
N PHE A 13 -9.24 -33.72 22.95
CA PHE A 13 -10.57 -33.73 22.33
C PHE A 13 -11.07 -35.13 22.01
N ILE A 14 -10.23 -36.00 21.45
CA ILE A 14 -10.62 -37.38 21.11
C ILE A 14 -10.74 -38.24 22.36
N ASN A 15 -9.83 -38.10 23.33
CA ASN A 15 -9.89 -38.86 24.57
C ASN A 15 -11.05 -38.45 25.48
N GLY A 16 -11.54 -37.22 25.39
CA GLY A 16 -12.68 -36.72 26.16
C GLY A 16 -14.05 -37.12 25.60
N ARG A 17 -14.11 -37.84 24.47
CA ARG A 17 -15.35 -38.35 23.88
C ARG A 17 -15.30 -39.87 23.83
N ASP A 18 -16.00 -40.54 24.75
CA ASP A 18 -15.99 -42.00 24.89
C ASP A 18 -16.34 -42.74 23.59
N HIS A 19 -17.28 -42.21 22.81
CA HIS A 19 -17.67 -42.74 21.50
C HIS A 19 -16.60 -42.58 20.42
N LEU A 20 -15.65 -41.65 20.56
CA LEU A 20 -14.50 -41.47 19.66
C LEU A 20 -13.22 -42.12 20.20
N ALA A 21 -13.22 -42.52 21.48
CA ALA A 21 -12.11 -43.20 22.17
C ALA A 21 -12.16 -44.73 22.02
N GLY A 22 -13.33 -45.32 21.72
CA GLY A 22 -13.50 -46.78 21.53
C GLY A 22 -12.69 -47.36 20.35
N GLU A 23 -12.33 -48.64 20.41
CA GLU A 23 -11.46 -49.28 19.39
C GLU A 23 -12.10 -49.43 17.99
N ASN A 24 -13.43 -49.36 17.89
CA ASN A 24 -14.19 -49.64 16.66
C ASN A 24 -14.65 -48.38 15.88
N VAL A 25 -14.06 -47.21 16.14
CA VAL A 25 -14.47 -45.96 15.48
C VAL A 25 -14.01 -45.92 14.03
N ARG A 26 -14.95 -45.67 13.11
CA ARG A 26 -14.63 -45.52 11.69
C ARG A 26 -13.77 -44.29 11.45
N TYR A 27 -12.80 -44.40 10.55
CA TYR A 27 -11.92 -43.27 10.21
C TYR A 27 -12.69 -42.03 9.74
N GLU A 28 -13.80 -42.23 9.02
CA GLU A 28 -14.66 -41.15 8.53
C GLU A 28 -15.29 -40.34 9.66
N GLU A 29 -15.74 -41.01 10.73
CA GLU A 29 -16.33 -40.37 11.92
C GLU A 29 -15.27 -39.57 12.69
N LEU A 30 -14.09 -40.15 12.87
CA LEU A 30 -12.96 -39.48 13.53
C LEU A 30 -12.48 -38.26 12.72
N LYS A 31 -12.42 -38.39 11.39
CA LYS A 31 -12.09 -37.29 10.47
C LYS A 31 -13.15 -36.21 10.53
N ALA A 32 -14.43 -36.57 10.47
CA ALA A 32 -15.55 -35.60 10.54
C ALA A 32 -15.53 -34.82 11.86
N ALA A 33 -15.31 -35.49 12.99
CA ALA A 33 -15.25 -34.84 14.30
C ALA A 33 -14.04 -33.89 14.44
N LEU A 34 -12.87 -34.28 13.92
CA LEU A 34 -11.69 -33.41 13.91
C LEU A 34 -11.88 -32.22 12.96
N VAL A 35 -12.44 -32.45 11.78
CA VAL A 35 -12.74 -31.37 10.83
C VAL A 35 -13.77 -30.42 11.44
N ASP A 36 -14.87 -30.89 11.99
CA ASP A 36 -15.90 -30.03 12.62
C ASP A 36 -15.33 -29.18 13.77
N ARG A 37 -14.49 -29.78 14.63
CA ARG A 37 -13.94 -29.08 15.81
C ARG A 37 -12.90 -28.03 15.43
N PHE A 38 -12.02 -28.35 14.48
CA PHE A 38 -10.84 -27.56 14.17
C PHE A 38 -10.93 -26.81 12.84
N SER A 39 -12.01 -26.96 12.08
CA SER A 39 -12.27 -26.13 10.91
C SER A 39 -12.69 -24.71 11.32
N GLU A 40 -12.29 -23.75 10.49
CA GLU A 40 -12.69 -22.36 10.61
C GLU A 40 -14.21 -22.25 10.39
N LYS A 41 -14.94 -21.79 11.41
CA LYS A 41 -16.42 -21.66 11.37
C LYS A 41 -16.88 -20.36 10.71
N LEU A 42 -15.95 -19.49 10.33
CA LEU A 42 -16.26 -18.21 9.76
C LEU A 42 -16.72 -18.39 8.30
N PRO A 43 -17.81 -17.74 7.89
CA PRO A 43 -18.31 -17.87 6.53
C PRO A 43 -17.39 -17.15 5.55
N ALA A 44 -17.34 -17.59 4.29
CA ALA A 44 -16.50 -16.99 3.25
C ALA A 44 -16.72 -15.46 3.11
N ARG A 45 -17.95 -14.97 3.29
CA ARG A 45 -18.29 -13.54 3.28
C ARG A 45 -17.50 -12.73 4.32
N TYR A 46 -17.19 -13.32 5.47
CA TYR A 46 -16.43 -12.65 6.52
C TYR A 46 -15.00 -12.39 6.06
N HIS A 47 -14.36 -13.40 5.46
CA HIS A 47 -13.02 -13.25 4.87
C HIS A 47 -13.01 -12.31 3.67
N TYR A 48 -14.10 -12.27 2.88
CA TYR A 48 -14.25 -11.30 1.81
C TYR A 48 -14.23 -9.86 2.34
N ASN A 49 -15.01 -9.58 3.39
CA ASN A 49 -15.02 -8.26 4.02
C ASN A 49 -13.65 -7.92 4.63
N GLN A 50 -13.00 -8.87 5.31
CA GLN A 50 -11.64 -8.67 5.85
C GLN A 50 -10.62 -8.36 4.76
N LEU A 51 -10.70 -9.04 3.61
CA LEU A 51 -9.82 -8.78 2.47
C LEU A 51 -10.09 -7.38 1.89
N HIS A 52 -11.37 -7.02 1.71
CA HIS A 52 -11.76 -5.72 1.17
C HIS A 52 -11.35 -4.55 2.07
N GLU A 53 -11.46 -4.71 3.39
CA GLU A 53 -11.08 -3.71 4.39
C GLU A 53 -9.59 -3.74 4.74
N ALA A 54 -8.83 -4.69 4.18
CA ALA A 54 -7.41 -4.85 4.49
C ALA A 54 -6.64 -3.60 4.05
N ALA A 55 -5.96 -2.98 5.02
CA ALA A 55 -5.06 -1.87 4.80
C ALA A 55 -3.64 -2.22 5.24
N GLN A 56 -2.65 -1.67 4.53
CA GLN A 56 -1.25 -1.77 4.87
C GLN A 56 -0.98 -1.04 6.20
N GLY A 57 -0.34 -1.74 7.13
CA GLY A 57 0.12 -1.18 8.40
C GLY A 57 1.17 -0.07 8.21
N ARG A 58 1.42 0.73 9.25
CA ARG A 58 2.36 1.87 9.17
C ARG A 58 3.81 1.44 8.90
N GLU A 59 4.23 0.33 9.51
CA GLU A 59 5.60 -0.21 9.40
C GLU A 59 5.65 -1.47 8.54
N GLU A 60 4.52 -1.84 7.94
CA GLU A 60 4.39 -3.04 7.13
C GLU A 60 4.95 -2.81 5.72
N THR A 61 5.77 -3.72 5.24
CA THR A 61 6.27 -3.68 3.85
C THR A 61 5.17 -4.11 2.86
N PRO A 62 5.26 -3.71 1.57
CA PRO A 62 4.30 -4.17 0.57
C PRO A 62 4.24 -5.71 0.46
N ILE A 63 5.38 -6.39 0.65
CA ILE A 63 5.45 -7.86 0.61
C ILE A 63 4.66 -8.48 1.76
N GLN A 64 4.91 -8.04 3.00
CA GLN A 64 4.18 -8.53 4.18
C GLN A 64 2.67 -8.27 4.07
N PHE A 65 2.31 -7.09 3.56
CA PHE A 65 0.91 -6.76 3.33
C PHE A 65 0.27 -7.70 2.30
N LEU A 66 0.97 -7.96 1.19
CA LEU A 66 0.49 -8.90 0.18
C LEU A 66 0.32 -10.31 0.74
N ASP A 67 1.25 -10.79 1.57
CA ASP A 67 1.17 -12.13 2.15
C ASP A 67 -0.09 -12.28 3.01
N ARG A 68 -0.45 -11.27 3.81
CA ARG A 68 -1.72 -11.24 4.55
C ARG A 68 -2.94 -11.25 3.61
N CYS A 69 -2.91 -10.44 2.56
CA CYS A 69 -4.00 -10.40 1.59
C CYS A 69 -4.16 -11.75 0.86
N ARG A 70 -3.06 -12.45 0.55
CA ARG A 70 -3.07 -13.79 -0.04
C ARG A 70 -3.71 -14.82 0.89
N GLU A 71 -3.36 -14.79 2.17
CA GLU A 71 -3.96 -15.67 3.17
C GLU A 71 -5.49 -15.47 3.24
N LEU A 72 -5.94 -14.21 3.30
CA LEU A 72 -7.37 -13.88 3.30
C LEU A 72 -8.05 -14.31 1.99
N SER A 73 -7.44 -14.06 0.84
CA SER A 73 -7.99 -14.44 -0.47
C SER A 73 -8.19 -15.96 -0.59
N GLN A 74 -7.21 -16.76 -0.15
CA GLN A 74 -7.33 -18.23 -0.16
C GLN A 74 -8.53 -18.74 0.64
N LYS A 75 -8.86 -18.08 1.76
CA LYS A 75 -10.04 -18.43 2.58
C LYS A 75 -11.37 -18.06 1.93
N THR A 76 -11.38 -17.19 0.93
CA THR A 76 -12.60 -16.84 0.18
C THR A 76 -12.93 -17.84 -0.94
N VAL A 77 -11.96 -18.64 -1.38
CA VAL A 77 -12.13 -19.58 -2.49
C VAL A 77 -12.75 -20.88 -2.00
N ARG A 78 -13.97 -21.17 -2.45
CA ARG A 78 -14.61 -22.48 -2.23
C ARG A 78 -13.92 -23.57 -3.07
N LYS A 79 -13.94 -24.80 -2.55
CA LYS A 79 -13.47 -25.98 -3.29
C LYS A 79 -14.60 -26.51 -4.18
N SER A 80 -14.34 -26.67 -5.47
CA SER A 80 -15.21 -27.38 -6.41
C SER A 80 -14.53 -28.66 -6.92
N ALA A 81 -15.34 -29.66 -7.25
CA ALA A 81 -14.89 -30.89 -7.90
C ALA A 81 -14.62 -30.69 -9.39
N ASP A 82 -15.25 -29.70 -10.05
CA ASP A 82 -15.00 -29.37 -11.44
C ASP A 82 -13.71 -28.53 -11.57
N PRO A 83 -12.70 -29.00 -12.31
CA PRO A 83 -11.48 -28.24 -12.56
C PRO A 83 -11.72 -26.88 -13.23
N THR A 84 -12.74 -26.77 -14.10
CA THR A 84 -13.03 -25.52 -14.82
C THR A 84 -13.61 -24.48 -13.89
N GLU A 85 -14.64 -24.85 -13.12
CA GLU A 85 -15.21 -24.00 -12.07
C GLU A 85 -14.15 -23.61 -11.03
N GLN A 86 -13.29 -24.55 -10.62
CA GLN A 86 -12.22 -24.27 -9.66
C GLN A 86 -11.21 -23.24 -10.20
N ARG A 87 -10.94 -23.24 -11.51
CA ARG A 87 -10.07 -22.23 -12.16
C ARG A 87 -10.74 -20.86 -12.15
N ILE A 88 -12.00 -20.76 -12.56
CA ILE A 88 -12.76 -19.51 -12.59
C ILE A 88 -12.81 -18.88 -11.19
N LEU A 89 -13.10 -19.67 -10.15
CA LEU A 89 -13.13 -19.19 -8.76
C LEU A 89 -11.77 -18.64 -8.30
N ARG A 90 -10.66 -19.21 -8.77
CA ARG A 90 -9.31 -18.72 -8.47
C ARG A 90 -9.00 -17.43 -9.20
N GLU A 91 -9.32 -17.35 -10.49
CA GLU A 91 -9.15 -16.11 -11.28
C GLU A 91 -9.92 -14.95 -10.65
N GLU A 92 -11.18 -15.15 -10.26
CA GLU A 92 -11.96 -14.14 -9.55
C GLU A 92 -11.33 -13.74 -8.21
N ALA A 93 -10.72 -14.69 -7.49
CA ALA A 93 -10.05 -14.42 -6.21
C ALA A 93 -8.73 -13.66 -6.41
N GLU A 94 -8.02 -13.89 -7.52
CA GLU A 94 -6.85 -13.12 -7.92
C GLU A 94 -7.21 -11.67 -8.27
N THR A 95 -8.31 -11.46 -9.02
CA THR A 95 -8.81 -10.11 -9.30
C THR A 95 -9.18 -9.36 -8.01
N ARG A 96 -9.86 -10.05 -7.07
CA ARG A 96 -10.20 -9.49 -5.75
C ARG A 96 -8.96 -9.17 -4.92
N LEU A 97 -7.97 -10.06 -4.94
CA LEU A 97 -6.68 -9.88 -4.27
C LEU A 97 -5.94 -8.65 -4.82
N LEU A 98 -5.85 -8.53 -6.14
CA LEU A 98 -5.21 -7.39 -6.82
C LEU A 98 -5.88 -6.07 -6.44
N THR A 99 -7.21 -6.03 -6.51
CA THR A 99 -7.98 -4.85 -6.12
C THR A 99 -7.70 -4.50 -4.66
N SER A 100 -7.83 -5.45 -3.74
CA SER A 100 -7.66 -5.19 -2.31
C SER A 100 -6.23 -4.77 -1.98
N PHE A 101 -5.23 -5.36 -2.64
CA PHE A 101 -3.83 -4.97 -2.49
C PHE A 101 -3.58 -3.54 -2.97
N VAL A 102 -3.99 -3.19 -4.20
CA VAL A 102 -3.76 -1.85 -4.78
C VAL A 102 -4.43 -0.75 -3.95
N TYR A 103 -5.68 -0.97 -3.52
CA TYR A 103 -6.44 0.03 -2.77
C TYR A 103 -6.09 0.06 -1.28
N GLY A 104 -5.60 -1.05 -0.71
CA GLY A 104 -5.16 -1.14 0.67
C GLY A 104 -3.74 -0.61 0.93
N LEU A 105 -2.92 -0.43 -0.12
CA LEU A 105 -1.58 0.12 0.00
C LEU A 105 -1.59 1.58 0.47
N ARG A 106 -0.66 1.91 1.37
CA ARG A 106 -0.62 3.20 2.05
C ARG A 106 0.21 4.22 1.27
N GLY A 107 -0.20 5.49 1.36
CA GLY A 107 0.61 6.63 0.94
C GLY A 107 0.81 6.75 -0.58
N GLU A 108 1.98 7.24 -0.97
CA GLU A 108 2.33 7.49 -2.37
C GLU A 108 2.40 6.20 -3.19
N THR A 109 2.89 5.11 -2.60
CA THR A 109 2.93 3.79 -3.25
C THR A 109 1.55 3.35 -3.72
N GLY A 110 0.53 3.42 -2.85
CA GLY A 110 -0.84 3.08 -3.24
C GLY A 110 -1.48 4.08 -4.22
N ARG A 111 -1.09 5.36 -4.17
CA ARG A 111 -1.56 6.36 -5.15
C ARG A 111 -1.01 6.05 -6.56
N GLU A 112 0.29 5.81 -6.67
CA GLU A 112 0.95 5.51 -7.93
C GLU A 112 0.39 4.23 -8.59
N LEU A 113 0.19 3.17 -7.80
CA LEU A 113 -0.36 1.92 -8.33
C LEU A 113 -1.80 2.11 -8.86
N ARG A 114 -2.64 2.91 -8.21
CA ARG A 114 -3.99 3.21 -8.72
C ARG A 114 -3.98 4.00 -10.03
N ILE A 115 -3.01 4.90 -10.20
CA ILE A 115 -2.85 5.66 -11.45
C ILE A 115 -2.40 4.74 -12.58
N ARG A 116 -1.44 3.86 -12.30
CA ARG A 116 -0.85 2.97 -13.30
C ARG A 116 -1.69 1.74 -13.59
N ASN A 117 -2.65 1.41 -12.72
CA ASN A 117 -3.63 0.33 -12.84
C ASN A 117 -3.01 -1.00 -13.33
N PRO A 118 -2.20 -1.69 -12.50
CA PRO A 118 -1.54 -2.93 -12.88
C PRO A 118 -2.57 -4.04 -13.19
N ASP A 119 -2.22 -4.92 -14.12
CA ASP A 119 -3.10 -6.00 -14.58
C ASP A 119 -2.90 -7.31 -13.80
N SER A 120 -1.81 -7.43 -13.03
CA SER A 120 -1.53 -8.62 -12.21
C SER A 120 -0.97 -8.28 -10.83
N ILE A 121 -1.09 -9.24 -9.91
CA ILE A 121 -0.57 -9.08 -8.55
C ILE A 121 0.96 -9.05 -8.50
N GLU A 122 1.62 -9.79 -9.39
CA GLU A 122 3.08 -9.80 -9.54
C GLU A 122 3.58 -8.43 -10.03
N GLN A 123 2.91 -7.87 -11.03
CA GLN A 123 3.24 -6.53 -11.55
C GLN A 123 3.03 -5.47 -10.47
N ALA A 124 1.89 -5.52 -9.77
CA ALA A 124 1.59 -4.62 -8.66
C ALA A 124 2.66 -4.70 -7.56
N LEU A 125 3.05 -5.92 -7.14
CA LEU A 125 4.07 -6.11 -6.11
C LEU A 125 5.44 -5.56 -6.54
N ALA A 126 5.87 -5.83 -7.78
CA ALA A 126 7.14 -5.34 -8.30
C ALA A 126 7.18 -3.81 -8.26
N MET A 127 6.12 -3.15 -8.74
CA MET A 127 6.00 -1.70 -8.72
C MET A 127 5.96 -1.14 -7.29
N ALA A 128 5.17 -1.75 -6.42
CA ALA A 128 5.04 -1.33 -5.02
C ALA A 128 6.39 -1.40 -4.29
N THR A 129 7.16 -2.47 -4.53
CA THR A 129 8.47 -2.68 -3.92
C THR A 129 9.47 -1.63 -4.38
N VAL A 130 9.51 -1.32 -5.69
CA VAL A 130 10.39 -0.27 -6.25
C VAL A 130 10.06 1.09 -5.64
N ILE A 131 8.79 1.49 -5.63
CA ILE A 131 8.36 2.80 -5.11
C ILE A 131 8.60 2.89 -3.60
N TYR A 132 8.25 1.84 -2.85
CA TYR A 132 8.45 1.79 -1.41
C TYR A 132 9.93 1.97 -1.05
N ASN A 133 10.83 1.29 -1.76
CA ASN A 133 12.27 1.40 -1.52
C ASN A 133 12.82 2.77 -1.94
N ALA A 134 12.40 3.31 -3.09
CA ALA A 134 12.78 4.64 -3.53
C ALA A 134 12.42 5.70 -2.46
N ASN A 135 11.22 5.62 -1.90
CA ASN A 135 10.73 6.54 -0.87
C ASN A 135 11.39 6.35 0.50
N LYS A 136 11.93 5.16 0.76
CA LYS A 136 12.68 4.86 2.00
C LYS A 136 14.13 5.33 1.93
N THR A 137 14.69 5.54 0.73
CA THR A 137 16.04 6.12 0.61
C THR A 137 16.05 7.61 0.99
N PRO A 138 16.91 8.06 1.91
CA PRO A 138 16.95 9.45 2.37
C PRO A 138 17.48 10.45 1.33
N VAL A 139 17.80 10.00 0.11
CA VAL A 139 18.58 10.76 -0.88
C VAL A 139 17.71 11.70 -1.72
N GLN A 140 16.44 11.38 -1.98
CA GLN A 140 15.60 12.22 -2.84
C GLN A 140 15.05 13.48 -2.15
N ARG A 141 14.96 13.48 -0.80
CA ARG A 141 14.50 14.65 -0.02
C ARG A 141 15.45 15.86 -0.12
N PHE A 142 16.73 15.64 -0.40
CA PHE A 142 17.69 16.73 -0.60
C PHE A 142 17.63 17.32 -2.02
N GLN A 143 17.30 16.52 -3.04
CA GLN A 143 17.29 16.99 -4.43
C GLN A 143 16.02 17.76 -4.79
N GLU A 144 14.84 17.34 -4.30
CA GLU A 144 13.57 18.04 -4.63
C GLU A 144 13.40 19.37 -3.90
N ARG A 145 13.92 19.50 -2.67
CA ARG A 145 13.93 20.78 -1.94
C ARG A 145 14.95 21.77 -2.52
N ALA A 146 16.09 21.29 -3.02
CA ALA A 146 17.08 22.15 -3.68
C ALA A 146 16.65 22.59 -5.09
N GLY A 147 15.81 21.81 -5.79
CA GLY A 147 15.32 22.11 -7.13
C GLY A 147 14.21 23.17 -7.17
N LYS A 148 13.27 23.15 -6.21
CA LYS A 148 12.14 24.11 -6.20
C LYS A 148 12.49 25.52 -5.72
N ASP A 149 13.61 25.70 -4.99
CA ASP A 149 14.05 27.03 -4.54
C ASP A 149 14.89 27.79 -5.58
N ARG A 150 15.46 27.10 -6.57
CA ARG A 150 16.31 27.76 -7.59
C ARG A 150 15.54 28.42 -8.73
N GLU A 151 14.27 28.06 -8.92
CA GLU A 151 13.44 28.60 -10.01
C GLU A 151 12.58 29.81 -9.60
N ARG A 152 12.77 30.33 -8.38
CA ARG A 152 12.51 31.75 -8.11
C ARG A 152 13.81 32.50 -8.29
N VAL A 153 14.20 32.70 -9.54
CA VAL A 153 15.13 33.79 -9.89
C VAL A 153 14.52 35.05 -9.29
N ARG A 154 15.08 35.53 -8.18
CA ARG A 154 14.66 36.77 -7.54
C ARG A 154 14.75 37.84 -8.63
N ALA A 155 13.61 38.35 -9.08
CA ALA A 155 13.60 39.46 -10.03
C ALA A 155 14.55 40.54 -9.50
N PRO A 156 15.44 41.08 -10.34
CA PRO A 156 16.40 42.06 -9.89
C PRO A 156 15.66 43.19 -9.18
N LEU A 157 16.12 43.55 -7.98
CA LEU A 157 15.51 44.61 -7.18
C LEU A 157 15.73 45.95 -7.89
N ILE A 158 14.70 46.44 -8.58
CA ILE A 158 14.75 47.71 -9.34
C ILE A 158 14.18 48.84 -8.48
N CYS A 159 14.88 49.97 -8.45
CA CYS A 159 14.42 51.17 -7.77
C CYS A 159 13.30 51.86 -8.57
N TYR A 160 12.10 51.98 -7.99
CA TYR A 160 10.99 52.69 -8.62
C TYR A 160 11.20 54.20 -8.79
N GLY A 161 12.20 54.80 -8.12
CA GLY A 161 12.50 56.23 -8.25
C GLY A 161 13.42 56.57 -9.43
N CYS A 162 14.37 55.70 -9.79
CA CYS A 162 15.37 55.97 -10.83
C CYS A 162 15.50 54.87 -11.91
N GLY A 163 14.77 53.77 -11.76
CA GLY A 163 14.78 52.62 -12.67
C GLY A 163 16.07 51.79 -12.64
N GLN A 164 17.02 52.06 -11.74
CA GLN A 164 18.29 51.32 -11.67
C GLN A 164 18.18 50.11 -10.72
N PRO A 165 18.81 48.96 -11.06
CA PRO A 165 18.84 47.78 -10.20
C PRO A 165 19.76 47.96 -8.98
N GLY A 166 19.60 47.11 -7.98
CA GLY A 166 20.51 47.00 -6.82
C GLY A 166 20.10 47.81 -5.58
N HIS A 167 18.99 48.56 -5.62
CA HIS A 167 18.44 49.27 -4.46
C HIS A 167 16.93 49.57 -4.63
N ILE A 168 16.25 49.98 -3.55
CA ILE A 168 14.85 50.46 -3.57
C ILE A 168 14.79 51.99 -3.42
N ALA A 169 13.65 52.61 -3.76
CA ALA A 169 13.45 54.06 -3.74
C ALA A 169 13.89 54.74 -2.44
N ARG A 170 13.67 54.09 -1.29
CA ARG A 170 14.08 54.57 0.04
C ARG A 170 15.60 54.74 0.22
N TYR A 171 16.40 54.01 -0.55
CA TYR A 171 17.88 54.07 -0.54
C TYR A 171 18.43 54.73 -1.81
N CYS A 172 17.59 55.43 -2.57
CA CYS A 172 17.99 56.05 -3.82
C CYS A 172 18.81 57.31 -3.56
N LYS A 173 20.10 57.29 -3.90
CA LYS A 173 20.99 58.45 -3.78
C LYS A 173 20.68 59.57 -4.80
N ALA A 174 19.85 59.29 -5.81
CA ALA A 174 19.41 60.30 -6.78
C ALA A 174 18.47 61.35 -6.16
N GLU A 175 17.82 61.04 -5.03
CA GLU A 175 16.99 62.00 -4.28
C GLU A 175 17.84 63.08 -3.57
N LEU A 176 19.15 62.84 -3.40
CA LEU A 176 20.08 63.73 -2.71
C LEU A 176 20.85 64.66 -3.66
N ASN A 177 20.68 64.53 -4.98
CA ASN A 177 21.35 65.40 -5.95
C ASN A 177 20.40 65.85 -7.08
N PRO A 178 19.82 67.06 -6.99
CA PRO A 178 18.79 67.54 -7.93
C PRO A 178 19.30 67.76 -9.37
N ALA A 179 20.60 67.67 -9.63
CA ALA A 179 21.19 67.80 -10.97
C ALA A 179 20.88 66.60 -11.90
N ALA A 180 20.57 65.42 -11.37
CA ALA A 180 20.40 64.19 -12.18
C ALA A 180 18.97 63.95 -12.71
N ARG A 181 17.97 64.75 -12.30
CA ARG A 181 16.56 64.55 -12.72
C ARG A 181 16.21 65.18 -14.08
N ARG A 182 17.02 66.09 -14.63
CA ARG A 182 16.64 66.88 -15.82
C ARG A 182 16.93 66.24 -17.18
N GLU A 183 17.77 65.21 -17.27
CA GLU A 183 18.15 64.66 -18.58
C GLU A 183 17.26 63.51 -19.10
N LYS A 184 16.31 62.99 -18.31
CA LYS A 184 15.50 61.82 -18.71
C LYS A 184 14.05 62.11 -19.08
N ASN A 185 13.61 63.37 -19.02
CA ASN A 185 12.25 63.78 -19.40
C ASN A 185 12.22 64.62 -20.70
N SER A 186 13.16 64.42 -21.62
CA SER A 186 13.00 64.85 -23.01
C SER A 186 12.47 63.67 -23.83
N PRO A 187 11.25 63.76 -24.40
CA PRO A 187 10.79 62.79 -25.39
C PRO A 187 11.55 63.04 -26.69
N ASN A 188 12.11 61.97 -27.26
CA ASN A 188 12.48 61.88 -28.67
C ASN A 188 11.74 60.67 -29.25
#